data_AF-A0A1C6GII4-F1
#
_entry.id   AF-A0A1C6GII4-F1
#
_cell.length_a   1.000
_cell.length_b   1.000
_cell.length_c   1.000
_cell.angle_alpha   90.00
_cell.angle_beta   90.00
_cell.angle_gamma   90.00
#
_symmetry.space_group_name_H-M   'P 1'
#
loop_
_entity.id
_entity.type
_entity.pdbx_description
1 polymer ?
#
loop_
_entity_poly.entity_id
_entity_poly.type
_entity_poly.pdbx_seq_one_letter_code
_entity_poly.pdbx_strand_id
1 'polypeptide(L)'
;MQGYDGWYYLKKDKASGEYTQIAWNETDKIYGSWGGSYVNEHFVMGDVNATTSIAWKAPFSGTVTLRATHNIVYRENPSKDQNGSDITAAIRINDEQLKQNDETDAKWTFTNQQNNENGFQAYVIEGIHVNKGDIIYHEVDCGGNRTAAQVYWKPIVEYTAFDPEETEQKIYFINTITDYKNYADIVNSTDSSACAKLMADIEWNRNTPQLMNFAGTIDGNNHKITLRGNSMIESAIDGAVIKNLIIDGAVKMESNAAALISNTAGDTGTVTIEKCMNLADVEATGDYAAGFVANGVDGVMVNINNSYSNAIVKSAGENADPLANKQSTFTNCWYLKNGTKKGEEFVNPTVSMAASAEQFASGAVAYGLNAAASDFIFTQKIGTDLNPVVASENSAKVYRTDTDEYSNNDGAFIAKNGNSTMVCSSKDAQLIFAQYKNDEMTVVDMQSITAGEIIRSDITYNQDTDYYRIFVWENFDNIVPICPHFEYAIQ
;
A
#
# COMPACT_ATOMS: atom_id res chain seq x y z
N MET A 1 -2.55 5.00 -1.89
CA MET A 1 -3.12 3.74 -2.32
C MET A 1 -4.57 4.01 -2.55
N GLN A 2 -4.97 3.71 -3.78
CA GLN A 2 -6.34 3.74 -4.22
C GLN A 2 -7.18 2.80 -3.32
N GLY A 3 -8.46 3.10 -3.11
CA GLY A 3 -9.37 2.35 -2.23
C GLY A 3 -9.75 0.96 -2.76
N TYR A 4 -10.78 0.37 -2.13
CA TYR A 4 -11.26 -1.03 -2.29
C TYR A 4 -11.46 -1.52 -3.75
N ASP A 5 -11.67 -0.61 -4.71
CA ASP A 5 -11.85 -0.92 -6.13
C ASP A 5 -10.86 -0.16 -7.07
N GLY A 6 -9.73 0.33 -6.55
CA GLY A 6 -8.77 1.10 -7.36
C GLY A 6 -9.12 2.58 -7.57
N TRP A 7 -10.05 3.13 -6.77
CA TRP A 7 -10.47 4.54 -6.81
C TRP A 7 -10.41 5.22 -5.44
N TYR A 8 -10.22 6.54 -5.42
CA TYR A 8 -10.44 7.40 -4.26
C TYR A 8 -11.78 8.12 -4.39
N TYR A 9 -12.50 8.26 -3.28
CA TYR A 9 -13.71 9.06 -3.20
C TYR A 9 -13.43 10.28 -2.35
N LEU A 10 -13.43 11.45 -2.97
CA LEU A 10 -12.95 12.69 -2.37
C LEU A 10 -14.05 13.75 -2.40
N LYS A 11 -14.08 14.62 -1.40
CA LYS A 11 -14.77 15.90 -1.46
C LYS A 11 -13.74 17.02 -1.48
N LYS A 12 -13.89 17.96 -2.40
CA LYS A 12 -13.09 19.18 -2.50
C LYS A 12 -13.89 20.33 -1.93
N ASP A 13 -13.45 20.89 -0.81
CA ASP A 13 -14.10 22.06 -0.24
C ASP A 13 -13.93 23.27 -1.19
N LYS A 14 -15.02 23.97 -1.50
CA LYS A 14 -15.01 25.05 -2.50
C LYS A 14 -14.29 26.31 -2.00
N ALA A 15 -14.20 26.51 -0.69
CA ALA A 15 -13.60 27.70 -0.11
C ALA A 15 -12.07 27.57 0.02
N SER A 16 -11.61 26.43 0.55
CA SER A 16 -10.20 26.12 0.77
C SER A 16 -9.52 25.46 -0.44
N GLY A 17 -10.29 24.76 -1.28
CA GLY A 17 -9.76 23.92 -2.36
C GLY A 17 -9.20 22.57 -1.87
N GLU A 18 -9.27 22.29 -0.57
CA GLU A 18 -8.69 21.08 0.01
C GLU A 18 -9.54 19.83 -0.30
N TYR A 19 -8.84 18.75 -0.64
CA TYR A 19 -9.45 17.44 -0.81
C TYR A 19 -9.46 16.68 0.52
N THR A 20 -10.62 16.14 0.88
CA THR A 20 -10.77 15.23 2.02
C THR A 20 -11.43 13.94 1.54
N GLN A 21 -10.96 12.80 2.05
CA GLN A 21 -11.54 11.51 1.69
C GLN A 21 -12.94 11.34 2.31
N ILE A 22 -13.85 10.76 1.54
CA ILE A 22 -15.21 10.49 1.98
C ILE A 22 -15.25 9.15 2.71
N ALA A 23 -15.74 9.14 3.95
CA ALA A 23 -15.83 7.93 4.79
C ALA A 23 -16.96 6.99 4.34
N TRP A 24 -16.76 5.68 4.49
CA TRP A 24 -17.79 4.66 4.21
C TRP A 24 -18.84 4.60 5.32
N ASN A 25 -20.11 4.64 4.93
CA ASN A 25 -21.25 4.37 5.80
C ASN A 25 -21.76 2.94 5.53
N GLU A 26 -21.50 2.05 6.48
CA GLU A 26 -21.85 0.63 6.41
C GLU A 26 -23.37 0.37 6.41
N THR A 27 -24.15 1.27 7.00
CA THR A 27 -25.62 1.10 7.12
C THR A 27 -26.30 1.32 5.76
N ASP A 28 -25.87 2.37 5.06
CA ASP A 28 -26.48 2.80 3.80
C ASP A 28 -25.72 2.27 2.57
N LYS A 29 -24.57 1.61 2.77
CA LYS A 29 -23.66 1.13 1.72
C LYS A 29 -23.27 2.23 0.73
N ILE A 30 -22.97 3.41 1.25
CA ILE A 30 -22.51 4.58 0.49
C ILE A 30 -21.21 5.13 1.11
N TYR A 31 -20.34 5.71 0.30
CA TYR A 31 -19.25 6.57 0.77
C TYR A 31 -19.82 7.97 0.98
N GLY A 32 -20.03 8.39 2.23
CA GLY A 32 -20.45 9.75 2.58
C GLY A 32 -21.78 9.81 3.32
N SER A 33 -22.48 10.95 3.18
CA SER A 33 -23.78 11.18 3.81
C SER A 33 -24.80 11.61 2.78
N TRP A 34 -26.01 11.09 2.87
CA TRP A 34 -27.17 11.56 2.08
C TRP A 34 -27.41 13.07 2.20
N GLY A 35 -27.00 13.66 3.33
CA GLY A 35 -27.09 15.08 3.59
C GLY A 35 -25.84 15.88 3.18
N GLY A 36 -24.98 15.37 2.31
CA GLY A 36 -23.77 16.05 1.82
C GLY A 36 -23.16 15.34 0.61
N SER A 37 -21.84 15.46 0.43
CA SER A 37 -21.09 14.71 -0.58
C SER A 37 -21.24 13.21 -0.34
N TYR A 38 -21.60 12.45 -1.39
CA TYR A 38 -21.53 11.00 -1.34
C TYR A 38 -21.31 10.34 -2.71
N VAL A 39 -20.82 9.10 -2.66
CA VAL A 39 -20.61 8.20 -3.80
C VAL A 39 -21.13 6.81 -3.45
N ASN A 40 -21.70 6.10 -4.41
CA ASN A 40 -21.96 4.66 -4.29
C ASN A 40 -21.55 3.93 -5.57
N GLU A 41 -21.90 2.65 -5.69
CA GLU A 41 -21.50 1.84 -6.84
C GLU A 41 -22.00 2.37 -8.20
N HIS A 42 -22.99 3.28 -8.21
CA HIS A 42 -23.66 3.80 -9.41
C HIS A 42 -23.59 5.33 -9.56
N PHE A 43 -23.58 6.08 -8.45
CA PHE A 43 -23.87 7.51 -8.45
C PHE A 43 -22.87 8.32 -7.64
N VAL A 44 -22.70 9.58 -8.06
CA VAL A 44 -21.92 10.64 -7.39
C VAL A 44 -22.83 11.83 -7.14
N MET A 45 -22.75 12.42 -5.95
CA MET A 45 -23.46 13.66 -5.63
C MET A 45 -22.53 14.66 -4.94
N GLY A 46 -22.47 15.89 -5.47
CA GLY A 46 -21.80 17.04 -4.87
C GLY A 46 -22.57 17.68 -3.70
N ASP A 47 -21.88 18.39 -2.81
CA ASP A 47 -22.51 19.24 -1.79
C ASP A 47 -22.47 20.72 -2.21
N VAL A 48 -23.33 21.54 -1.63
CA VAL A 48 -23.42 22.97 -1.97
C VAL A 48 -22.06 23.66 -1.75
N ASN A 49 -21.34 23.26 -0.70
CA ASN A 49 -20.03 23.79 -0.35
C ASN A 49 -18.85 22.95 -0.84
N ALA A 50 -19.08 21.83 -1.55
CA ALA A 50 -17.99 20.94 -1.94
C ALA A 50 -18.25 20.20 -3.27
N THR A 51 -17.23 20.11 -4.10
CA THR A 51 -17.24 19.22 -5.28
C THR A 51 -16.96 17.79 -4.82
N THR A 52 -17.59 16.80 -5.45
CA THR A 52 -17.36 15.37 -5.12
C THR A 52 -16.70 14.67 -6.30
N SER A 53 -15.64 13.91 -6.03
CA SER A 53 -14.77 13.37 -7.07
C SER A 53 -14.54 11.87 -6.90
N ILE A 54 -14.65 11.14 -8.01
CA ILE A 54 -14.07 9.80 -8.15
C ILE A 54 -12.69 9.97 -8.79
N ALA A 55 -11.63 9.70 -8.03
CA ALA A 55 -10.26 9.97 -8.44
C ALA A 55 -9.43 8.70 -8.62
N TRP A 56 -8.62 8.66 -9.67
CA TRP A 56 -7.68 7.58 -9.97
C TRP A 56 -6.27 8.13 -10.02
N LYS A 57 -5.35 7.51 -9.26
CA LYS A 57 -3.94 7.90 -9.23
C LYS A 57 -3.11 6.97 -10.11
N ALA A 58 -2.54 7.47 -11.19
CA ALA A 58 -1.76 6.71 -12.15
C ALA A 58 -0.67 5.85 -11.47
N PRO A 59 -0.76 4.51 -11.53
CA PRO A 59 0.26 3.64 -10.96
C PRO A 59 1.55 3.61 -11.79
N PHE A 60 1.48 3.99 -13.07
CA PHE A 60 2.59 3.99 -14.04
C PHE A 60 2.58 5.26 -14.90
N SER A 61 3.72 5.57 -15.48
CA SER A 61 3.78 6.53 -16.59
C SER A 61 3.41 5.84 -17.91
N GLY A 62 2.62 6.51 -18.73
CA GLY A 62 2.14 5.93 -19.98
C GLY A 62 0.98 6.70 -20.60
N THR A 63 0.37 6.10 -21.60
CA THR A 63 -0.82 6.61 -22.29
C THR A 63 -2.05 5.84 -21.84
N VAL A 64 -3.12 6.54 -21.48
CA VAL A 64 -4.41 5.97 -21.08
C VAL A 64 -5.55 6.45 -21.97
N THR A 65 -6.61 5.65 -21.99
CA THR A 65 -7.92 6.00 -22.53
C THR A 65 -8.93 6.04 -21.39
N LEU A 66 -9.72 7.11 -21.34
CA LEU A 66 -10.83 7.29 -20.40
C LEU A 66 -12.17 7.06 -21.10
N ARG A 67 -13.08 6.36 -20.45
CA ARG A 67 -14.48 6.21 -20.89
C ARG A 67 -15.44 6.04 -19.71
N ALA A 68 -16.74 6.18 -19.96
CA ALA A 68 -17.77 5.78 -19.01
C ALA A 68 -18.27 4.36 -19.27
N THR A 69 -18.62 3.62 -18.22
CA THR A 69 -19.30 2.33 -18.35
C THR A 69 -20.61 2.52 -19.12
N HIS A 70 -20.87 1.64 -20.10
CA HIS A 70 -21.99 1.76 -21.05
C HIS A 70 -22.02 3.05 -21.87
N ASN A 71 -20.95 3.85 -21.87
CA ASN A 71 -20.86 5.15 -22.54
C ASN A 71 -21.97 6.13 -22.14
N ILE A 72 -22.38 6.12 -20.86
CA ILE A 72 -23.42 7.02 -20.35
C ILE A 72 -22.98 7.71 -19.05
N VAL A 73 -23.21 9.02 -19.00
CA VAL A 73 -23.16 9.86 -17.81
C VAL A 73 -24.40 10.73 -17.81
N TYR A 74 -25.18 10.75 -16.74
CA TYR A 74 -26.42 11.51 -16.72
C TYR A 74 -26.85 11.88 -15.31
N ARG A 75 -27.68 12.91 -15.19
CA ARG A 75 -28.35 13.30 -13.95
C ARG A 75 -29.53 12.37 -13.66
N GLU A 76 -29.58 11.81 -12.46
CA GLU A 76 -30.64 10.91 -12.02
C GLU A 76 -31.81 11.68 -11.37
N ASN A 77 -33.04 11.28 -11.71
CA ASN A 77 -34.30 11.77 -11.13
C ASN A 77 -34.48 13.31 -11.05
N PRO A 78 -34.27 14.10 -12.11
CA PRO A 78 -34.72 15.50 -12.10
C PRO A 78 -36.24 15.55 -11.99
N SER A 79 -36.80 16.12 -10.93
CA SER A 79 -38.22 16.48 -10.94
C SER A 79 -38.36 17.91 -11.46
N LYS A 80 -39.33 18.12 -12.36
CA LYS A 80 -39.71 19.45 -12.86
C LYS A 80 -40.08 20.43 -11.74
N ASP A 81 -40.48 19.89 -10.59
CA ASP A 81 -40.93 20.64 -9.41
C ASP A 81 -39.83 20.80 -8.35
N GLN A 82 -38.65 20.22 -8.58
CA GLN A 82 -37.52 20.31 -7.68
C GLN A 82 -36.63 21.48 -8.09
N ASN A 83 -36.55 22.50 -7.22
CA ASN A 83 -35.75 23.73 -7.39
C ASN A 83 -34.22 23.50 -7.36
N GLY A 84 -33.74 22.32 -7.79
CA GLY A 84 -32.34 21.98 -7.87
C GLY A 84 -31.59 22.87 -8.87
N SER A 85 -30.31 23.10 -8.61
CA SER A 85 -29.42 23.80 -9.52
C SER A 85 -28.97 22.90 -10.68
N ASP A 86 -28.35 23.52 -11.67
CA ASP A 86 -27.61 22.80 -12.70
C ASP A 86 -26.39 22.10 -12.09
N ILE A 87 -26.09 20.91 -12.58
CA ILE A 87 -24.95 20.10 -12.13
C ILE A 87 -23.84 20.21 -13.16
N THR A 88 -22.61 20.43 -12.70
CA THR A 88 -21.43 20.35 -13.56
C THR A 88 -20.70 19.04 -13.29
N ALA A 89 -20.45 18.28 -14.36
CA ALA A 89 -19.57 17.12 -14.37
C ALA A 89 -18.30 17.47 -15.14
N ALA A 90 -17.12 17.22 -14.58
CA ALA A 90 -15.85 17.54 -15.24
C ALA A 90 -14.79 16.47 -15.01
N ILE A 91 -13.91 16.28 -15.99
CA ILE A 91 -12.71 15.45 -15.85
C ILE A 91 -11.49 16.38 -15.76
N ARG A 92 -10.65 16.15 -14.75
CA ARG A 92 -9.41 16.89 -14.54
C ARG A 92 -8.23 15.94 -14.38
N ILE A 93 -7.03 16.41 -14.73
CA ILE A 93 -5.77 15.75 -14.40
C ILE A 93 -4.93 16.72 -13.57
N ASN A 94 -4.49 16.32 -12.38
CA ASN A 94 -3.74 17.17 -11.45
C ASN A 94 -4.34 18.58 -11.29
N ASP A 95 -5.66 18.64 -11.05
CA ASP A 95 -6.47 19.87 -10.95
C ASP A 95 -6.65 20.70 -12.24
N GLU A 96 -5.96 20.35 -13.32
CA GLU A 96 -6.11 20.99 -14.62
C GLU A 96 -7.28 20.40 -15.41
N GLN A 97 -8.04 21.25 -16.10
CA GLN A 97 -9.19 20.83 -16.90
C GLN A 97 -8.70 19.98 -18.09
N LEU A 98 -9.13 18.72 -18.14
CA LEU A 98 -8.79 17.83 -19.23
C LEU A 98 -9.59 18.20 -20.49
N LYS A 99 -8.99 18.01 -21.66
CA LYS A 99 -9.62 18.21 -22.97
C LYS A 99 -10.13 16.89 -23.53
N GLN A 100 -11.21 16.95 -24.31
CA GLN A 100 -11.68 15.86 -25.13
C GLN A 100 -10.86 15.78 -26.43
N ASN A 101 -11.05 14.69 -27.20
CA ASN A 101 -10.37 14.47 -28.48
C ASN A 101 -10.66 15.56 -29.54
N ASP A 102 -11.74 16.35 -29.36
CA ASP A 102 -12.11 17.47 -30.21
C ASP A 102 -11.66 18.84 -29.66
N GLU A 103 -10.75 18.85 -28.69
CA GLU A 103 -10.18 20.03 -28.00
C GLU A 103 -11.17 20.83 -27.13
N THR A 104 -12.42 20.37 -27.01
CA THR A 104 -13.37 20.94 -26.04
C THR A 104 -13.02 20.51 -24.62
N ASP A 105 -13.44 21.27 -23.61
CA ASP A 105 -13.26 20.83 -22.22
C ASP A 105 -14.05 19.54 -21.97
N ALA A 106 -13.44 18.57 -21.28
CA ALA A 106 -14.13 17.39 -20.75
C ALA A 106 -15.00 17.81 -19.55
N LYS A 107 -16.03 18.61 -19.84
CA LYS A 107 -16.89 19.28 -18.89
C LYS A 107 -18.29 19.41 -19.48
N TRP A 108 -19.28 19.00 -18.69
CA TRP A 108 -20.68 18.97 -19.09
C TRP A 108 -21.56 19.58 -18.01
N THR A 109 -22.60 20.29 -18.44
CA THR A 109 -23.62 20.86 -17.55
C THR A 109 -24.94 20.14 -17.79
N PHE A 110 -25.48 19.54 -16.73
CA PHE A 110 -26.81 18.94 -16.71
C PHE A 110 -27.79 19.89 -16.04
N THR A 111 -28.73 20.42 -16.83
CA THR A 111 -29.79 21.29 -16.30
C THR A 111 -30.72 20.52 -15.37
N ASN A 112 -31.49 21.26 -14.55
CA ASN A 112 -32.50 20.65 -13.67
C ASN A 112 -33.70 20.00 -14.38
N GLN A 113 -33.71 19.97 -15.71
CA GLN A 113 -34.73 19.30 -16.51
C GLN A 113 -34.19 18.06 -17.26
N GLN A 114 -32.89 17.77 -17.15
CA GLN A 114 -32.21 16.73 -17.92
C GLN A 114 -32.00 15.43 -17.14
N ASN A 115 -32.32 14.30 -17.77
CA ASN A 115 -32.15 12.93 -17.25
C ASN A 115 -31.45 12.01 -18.27
N ASN A 116 -31.47 10.70 -18.02
CA ASN A 116 -30.95 9.66 -18.92
C ASN A 116 -31.62 9.64 -20.31
N GLU A 117 -32.85 10.12 -20.46
CA GLU A 117 -33.58 10.07 -21.74
C GLU A 117 -33.26 11.26 -22.65
N ASN A 118 -32.94 12.43 -22.10
CA ASN A 118 -32.88 13.68 -22.85
C ASN A 118 -31.61 14.53 -22.63
N GLY A 119 -30.68 14.09 -21.78
CA GLY A 119 -29.50 14.89 -21.43
C GLY A 119 -28.25 14.10 -21.08
N PHE A 120 -28.21 12.79 -21.35
CA PHE A 120 -27.02 11.99 -21.10
C PHE A 120 -25.84 12.44 -21.98
N GLN A 121 -24.63 12.21 -21.47
CA GLN A 121 -23.37 12.44 -22.16
C GLN A 121 -22.64 11.11 -22.34
N ALA A 122 -21.89 11.01 -23.43
CA ALA A 122 -20.98 9.90 -23.70
C ALA A 122 -19.60 10.51 -23.96
N TYR A 123 -18.55 9.87 -23.45
CA TYR A 123 -17.18 10.28 -23.73
C TYR A 123 -16.26 9.07 -23.91
N VAL A 124 -15.32 9.25 -24.83
CA VAL A 124 -14.10 8.46 -24.95
C VAL A 124 -13.00 9.47 -25.19
N ILE A 125 -12.01 9.52 -24.30
CA ILE A 125 -10.87 10.44 -24.42
C ILE A 125 -9.62 9.57 -24.48
N GLU A 126 -8.89 9.69 -25.59
CA GLU A 126 -7.79 8.81 -25.95
C GLU A 126 -6.49 9.59 -25.93
N GLY A 127 -5.37 8.88 -25.83
CA GLY A 127 -4.05 9.51 -25.96
C GLY A 127 -3.67 10.38 -24.76
N ILE A 128 -4.30 10.20 -23.60
CA ILE A 128 -3.98 10.96 -22.40
C ILE A 128 -2.69 10.39 -21.84
N HIS A 129 -1.62 11.18 -21.91
CA HIS A 129 -0.39 10.82 -21.24
C HIS A 129 -0.50 11.14 -19.74
N VAL A 130 -0.07 10.20 -18.90
CA VAL A 130 0.00 10.32 -17.45
C VAL A 130 1.40 9.96 -16.98
N ASN A 131 1.91 10.69 -16.00
CA ASN A 131 3.07 10.26 -15.22
C ASN A 131 2.60 9.43 -14.02
N LYS A 132 3.46 8.51 -13.57
CA LYS A 132 3.25 7.82 -12.30
C LYS A 132 3.02 8.84 -11.17
N GLY A 133 1.90 8.69 -10.49
CA GLY A 133 1.48 9.56 -9.40
C GLY A 133 0.50 10.67 -9.80
N ASP A 134 0.29 10.93 -11.08
CA ASP A 134 -0.74 11.85 -11.57
C ASP A 134 -2.13 11.38 -11.12
N ILE A 135 -3.03 12.32 -10.87
CA ILE A 135 -4.40 12.01 -10.42
C ILE A 135 -5.41 12.53 -11.43
N ILE A 136 -6.25 11.63 -11.94
CA ILE A 136 -7.40 11.94 -12.77
C ILE A 136 -8.64 12.00 -11.90
N TYR A 137 -9.34 13.14 -11.89
CA TYR A 137 -10.53 13.39 -11.11
C TYR A 137 -11.77 13.42 -12.01
N HIS A 138 -12.79 12.64 -11.66
CA HIS A 138 -14.15 12.74 -12.23
C HIS A 138 -15.02 13.48 -11.22
N GLU A 139 -15.19 14.78 -11.43
CA GLU A 139 -15.75 15.73 -10.48
C GLU A 139 -17.21 16.05 -10.76
N VAL A 140 -18.02 16.14 -9.71
CA VAL A 140 -19.43 16.56 -9.75
C VAL A 140 -19.65 17.73 -8.77
N ASP A 141 -20.13 18.85 -9.31
CA ASP A 141 -20.56 20.04 -8.56
C ASP A 141 -22.08 20.21 -8.70
N CYS A 142 -22.79 20.25 -7.59
CA CYS A 142 -24.25 20.39 -7.54
C CYS A 142 -24.76 21.86 -7.61
N GLY A 143 -23.86 22.83 -7.77
CA GLY A 143 -24.21 24.24 -7.83
C GLY A 143 -24.64 24.80 -6.46
N GLY A 144 -25.73 25.59 -6.45
CA GLY A 144 -26.23 26.27 -5.26
C GLY A 144 -27.34 25.52 -4.52
N ASN A 145 -27.95 24.51 -5.14
CA ASN A 145 -29.02 23.71 -4.56
C ASN A 145 -28.92 22.24 -4.98
N ARG A 146 -28.61 21.38 -4.01
CA ARG A 146 -28.37 19.95 -4.18
C ARG A 146 -29.59 19.06 -4.45
N THR A 147 -30.79 19.64 -4.55
CA THR A 147 -32.00 18.84 -4.79
C THR A 147 -31.89 18.10 -6.12
N ALA A 148 -32.03 16.77 -6.10
CA ALA A 148 -31.79 15.86 -7.24
C ALA A 148 -30.44 16.08 -7.94
N ALA A 149 -29.35 16.22 -7.17
CA ALA A 149 -28.01 16.43 -7.68
C ALA A 149 -27.21 15.13 -7.95
N GLN A 150 -27.89 14.00 -8.12
CA GLN A 150 -27.25 12.70 -8.38
C GLN A 150 -26.81 12.62 -9.83
N VAL A 151 -25.58 12.19 -10.06
CA VAL A 151 -25.05 11.87 -11.41
C VAL A 151 -24.68 10.39 -11.44
N TYR A 152 -25.24 9.65 -12.37
CA TYR A 152 -24.76 8.31 -12.70
C TYR A 152 -23.44 8.43 -13.44
N TRP A 153 -22.35 7.97 -12.83
CA TRP A 153 -21.02 7.99 -13.44
C TRP A 153 -20.16 6.84 -12.93
N LYS A 154 -19.80 5.95 -13.86
CA LYS A 154 -18.86 4.83 -13.62
C LYS A 154 -17.65 4.96 -14.56
N PRO A 155 -16.60 5.68 -14.17
CA PRO A 155 -15.44 5.89 -15.03
C PRO A 155 -14.61 4.60 -15.19
N ILE A 156 -13.95 4.48 -16.35
CA ILE A 156 -12.99 3.43 -16.67
C ILE A 156 -11.71 4.12 -17.17
N VAL A 157 -10.57 3.68 -16.64
CA VAL A 157 -9.23 4.04 -17.12
C VAL A 157 -8.56 2.79 -17.66
N GLU A 158 -8.03 2.85 -18.87
CA GLU A 158 -7.31 1.75 -19.51
C GLU A 158 -5.98 2.25 -20.05
N TYR A 159 -4.86 1.62 -19.68
CA TYR A 159 -3.58 1.89 -20.33
C TYR A 159 -3.59 1.34 -21.76
N THR A 160 -3.23 2.19 -22.72
CA THR A 160 -3.05 1.81 -24.13
C THR A 160 -1.57 1.70 -24.51
N ALA A 161 -0.69 2.38 -23.78
CA ALA A 161 0.76 2.22 -23.88
C ALA A 161 1.42 2.58 -22.54
N PHE A 162 2.61 2.02 -22.28
CA PHE A 162 3.48 2.43 -21.18
C PHE A 162 4.68 3.19 -21.73
N ASP A 163 5.28 4.05 -20.89
CA ASP A 163 6.46 4.79 -21.29
C ASP A 163 7.68 3.89 -21.47
N PRO A 164 8.68 4.29 -22.29
CA PRO A 164 9.83 3.46 -22.63
C PRO A 164 10.56 2.84 -21.43
N GLU A 165 10.73 3.60 -20.34
CA GLU A 165 11.38 3.14 -19.11
C GLU A 165 10.60 2.00 -18.41
N GLU A 166 9.27 2.02 -18.52
CA GLU A 166 8.38 0.94 -18.06
C GLU A 166 8.35 -0.24 -19.05
N THR A 167 8.80 -0.04 -20.30
CA THR A 167 8.87 -1.10 -21.34
C THR A 167 10.25 -1.74 -21.48
N GLU A 168 11.34 -1.08 -21.07
CA GLU A 168 12.70 -1.65 -21.06
C GLU A 168 12.82 -2.80 -20.05
N GLN A 169 12.05 -2.74 -18.96
CA GLN A 169 11.70 -3.89 -18.16
C GLN A 169 10.41 -4.46 -18.76
N LYS A 170 10.42 -5.61 -19.44
CA LYS A 170 9.17 -6.27 -19.88
C LYS A 170 8.36 -6.68 -18.66
N ILE A 171 7.52 -5.80 -18.14
CA ILE A 171 6.68 -6.04 -16.97
C ILE A 171 5.34 -6.63 -17.43
N TYR A 172 5.05 -7.85 -16.98
CA TYR A 172 3.79 -8.54 -17.19
C TYR A 172 2.78 -8.16 -16.09
N PHE A 173 1.61 -7.65 -16.48
CA PHE A 173 0.54 -7.35 -15.53
C PHE A 173 -0.32 -8.58 -15.24
N ILE A 174 -0.44 -8.92 -13.97
CA ILE A 174 -1.21 -10.07 -13.50
C ILE A 174 -2.49 -9.55 -12.85
N ASN A 175 -3.61 -9.65 -13.57
CA ASN A 175 -4.94 -9.28 -13.08
C ASN A 175 -5.75 -10.52 -12.67
N THR A 176 -5.41 -11.67 -13.25
CA THR A 176 -6.14 -12.92 -13.07
C THR A 176 -5.19 -14.10 -12.91
N ILE A 177 -5.73 -15.22 -12.44
CA ILE A 177 -4.96 -16.48 -12.38
C ILE A 177 -4.54 -16.97 -13.77
N THR A 178 -5.28 -16.63 -14.83
CA THR A 178 -4.91 -16.95 -16.22
C THR A 178 -3.66 -16.17 -16.64
N ASP A 179 -3.59 -14.88 -16.29
CA ASP A 179 -2.41 -14.05 -16.57
C ASP A 179 -1.18 -14.60 -15.85
N TYR A 180 -1.33 -15.00 -14.58
CA TYR A 180 -0.25 -15.64 -13.82
C TYR A 180 0.23 -16.91 -14.52
N LYS A 181 -0.67 -17.78 -14.98
CA LYS A 181 -0.30 -19.03 -15.68
C LYS A 181 0.47 -18.76 -16.97
N ASN A 182 0.00 -17.81 -17.78
CA ASN A 182 0.69 -17.41 -19.00
C ASN A 182 2.09 -16.83 -18.69
N TYR A 183 2.20 -16.02 -17.64
CA TYR A 183 3.47 -15.49 -17.17
C TYR A 183 4.41 -16.61 -16.69
N ALA A 184 3.91 -17.56 -15.90
CA ALA A 184 4.68 -18.69 -15.44
C ALA A 184 5.18 -19.56 -16.61
N ASP A 185 4.38 -19.75 -17.66
CA ASP A 185 4.82 -20.44 -18.87
C ASP A 185 5.99 -19.70 -19.53
N ILE A 186 5.96 -18.36 -19.59
CA ILE A 186 7.06 -17.55 -20.14
C ILE A 186 8.33 -17.73 -19.31
N VAL A 187 8.23 -17.57 -17.98
CA VAL A 187 9.35 -17.73 -17.03
C VAL A 187 9.97 -19.11 -17.16
N ASN A 188 9.14 -20.15 -17.19
CA ASN A 188 9.57 -21.54 -17.16
C ASN A 188 10.12 -22.05 -18.50
N SER A 189 9.92 -21.32 -19.61
CA SER A 189 10.27 -21.82 -20.95
C SER A 189 11.15 -20.91 -21.79
N THR A 190 10.99 -19.59 -21.69
CA THR A 190 11.57 -18.64 -22.65
C THR A 190 12.35 -17.50 -22.01
N ASP A 191 11.93 -17.02 -20.84
CA ASP A 191 12.56 -15.86 -20.20
C ASP A 191 12.43 -15.93 -18.67
N SER A 192 13.39 -16.56 -18.01
CA SER A 192 13.39 -16.69 -16.55
C SER A 192 13.57 -15.35 -15.82
N SER A 193 13.96 -14.29 -16.53
CA SER A 193 14.13 -12.93 -16.00
C SER A 193 12.90 -12.03 -16.19
N ALA A 194 11.83 -12.57 -16.78
CA ALA A 194 10.59 -11.82 -17.01
C ALA A 194 10.05 -11.23 -15.69
N CYS A 195 9.78 -9.93 -15.69
CA CYS A 195 9.28 -9.23 -14.51
C CYS A 195 7.76 -9.18 -14.53
N ALA A 196 7.11 -9.20 -13.37
CA ALA A 196 5.67 -9.10 -13.26
C ALA A 196 5.23 -8.15 -12.16
N LYS A 197 4.04 -7.60 -12.33
CA LYS A 197 3.37 -6.79 -11.32
C LYS A 197 1.91 -7.21 -11.16
N LEU A 198 1.49 -7.42 -9.92
CA LEU A 198 0.11 -7.73 -9.62
C LEU A 198 -0.74 -6.47 -9.67
N MET A 199 -1.94 -6.62 -10.24
CA MET A 199 -2.94 -5.57 -10.35
C MET A 199 -4.25 -5.93 -9.63
N ALA A 200 -4.31 -7.16 -9.11
CA ALA A 200 -5.41 -7.70 -8.32
C ALA A 200 -4.90 -8.83 -7.43
N ASP A 201 -5.71 -9.19 -6.44
CA ASP A 201 -5.48 -10.40 -5.65
C ASP A 201 -5.66 -11.65 -6.51
N ILE A 202 -4.77 -12.63 -6.36
CA ILE A 202 -4.72 -13.85 -7.16
C ILE A 202 -4.90 -15.07 -6.27
N GLU A 203 -5.93 -15.88 -6.57
CA GLU A 203 -6.13 -17.16 -5.90
C GLU A 203 -5.63 -18.32 -6.77
N TRP A 204 -4.71 -19.12 -6.22
CA TRP A 204 -4.22 -20.31 -6.90
C TRP A 204 -5.26 -21.42 -6.91
N ASN A 205 -5.15 -22.30 -7.90
CA ASN A 205 -5.81 -23.60 -7.90
C ASN A 205 -4.74 -24.70 -7.91
N ARG A 206 -5.17 -25.96 -7.72
CA ARG A 206 -4.25 -27.11 -7.67
C ARG A 206 -3.34 -27.26 -8.90
N ASN A 207 -3.69 -26.64 -10.03
CA ASN A 207 -2.96 -26.74 -11.29
C ASN A 207 -2.19 -25.44 -11.61
N THR A 208 -1.97 -24.57 -10.63
CA THR A 208 -1.15 -23.38 -10.83
C THR A 208 0.34 -23.77 -10.80
N PRO A 209 1.11 -23.48 -11.87
CA PRO A 209 2.52 -23.83 -11.92
C PRO A 209 3.35 -22.94 -11.00
N GLN A 210 4.40 -23.51 -10.42
CA GLN A 210 5.45 -22.76 -9.75
C GLN A 210 6.36 -22.10 -10.79
N LEU A 211 7.07 -21.05 -10.40
CA LEU A 211 8.14 -20.49 -11.23
C LEU A 211 9.44 -21.28 -11.02
N MET A 212 10.17 -21.56 -12.10
CA MET A 212 11.41 -22.32 -12.09
C MET A 212 12.58 -21.47 -12.56
N ASN A 213 13.71 -21.54 -11.85
CA ASN A 213 14.94 -20.78 -12.10
C ASN A 213 14.69 -19.28 -12.26
N PHE A 214 13.76 -18.74 -11.48
CA PHE A 214 13.31 -17.37 -11.58
C PHE A 214 14.44 -16.40 -11.24
N ALA A 215 14.61 -15.37 -12.07
CA ALA A 215 15.63 -14.32 -11.96
C ALA A 215 15.06 -12.90 -12.12
N GLY A 216 13.74 -12.77 -12.32
CA GLY A 216 13.08 -11.49 -12.57
C GLY A 216 12.64 -10.77 -11.29
N THR A 217 11.81 -9.76 -11.46
CA THR A 217 11.13 -9.06 -10.34
C THR A 217 9.65 -9.40 -10.32
N ILE A 218 9.11 -9.81 -9.17
CA ILE A 218 7.66 -9.83 -8.89
C ILE A 218 7.34 -8.70 -7.92
N ASP A 219 6.63 -7.69 -8.40
CA ASP A 219 6.05 -6.64 -7.57
C ASP A 219 4.59 -6.99 -7.26
N GLY A 220 4.31 -7.42 -6.04
CA GLY A 220 2.95 -7.70 -5.59
C GLY A 220 2.06 -6.47 -5.54
N ASN A 221 2.62 -5.24 -5.57
CA ASN A 221 1.85 -4.00 -5.51
C ASN A 221 0.83 -3.95 -4.35
N ASN A 222 1.20 -4.59 -3.22
CA ASN A 222 0.40 -4.84 -2.03
C ASN A 222 -0.84 -5.71 -2.24
N HIS A 223 -0.95 -6.38 -3.38
CA HIS A 223 -1.92 -7.44 -3.59
C HIS A 223 -1.49 -8.75 -2.95
N LYS A 224 -2.46 -9.65 -2.86
CA LYS A 224 -2.33 -10.95 -2.23
C LYS A 224 -2.27 -12.08 -3.25
N ILE A 225 -1.36 -13.03 -3.05
CA ILE A 225 -1.44 -14.36 -3.67
C ILE A 225 -1.88 -15.36 -2.61
N THR A 226 -3.01 -16.02 -2.84
CA THR A 226 -3.50 -17.10 -1.98
C THR A 226 -3.08 -18.45 -2.55
N LEU A 227 -2.07 -19.09 -1.93
CA LEU A 227 -1.48 -20.35 -2.35
C LEU A 227 -2.36 -21.56 -1.98
N ARG A 228 -2.23 -22.61 -2.80
CA ARG A 228 -2.93 -23.89 -2.65
C ARG A 228 -1.99 -25.06 -2.93
N GLY A 229 -1.16 -25.42 -1.94
CA GLY A 229 -0.39 -26.66 -1.92
C GLY A 229 1.11 -26.50 -2.14
N ASN A 230 1.54 -25.66 -3.07
CA ASN A 230 2.96 -25.49 -3.41
C ASN A 230 3.47 -24.08 -3.09
N SER A 231 4.79 -23.94 -2.93
CA SER A 231 5.48 -22.64 -2.88
C SER A 231 5.26 -21.84 -4.16
N MET A 232 5.35 -20.50 -4.11
CA MET A 232 5.21 -19.66 -5.31
C MET A 232 6.27 -19.99 -6.39
N ILE A 233 7.52 -20.15 -5.95
CA ILE A 233 8.72 -20.34 -6.77
C ILE A 233 9.37 -21.66 -6.34
N GLU A 234 9.61 -22.56 -7.28
CA GLU A 234 10.30 -23.82 -7.04
C GLU A 234 11.82 -23.61 -6.91
N SER A 235 12.38 -22.77 -7.79
CA SER A 235 13.80 -22.44 -7.83
C SER A 235 14.00 -20.96 -8.18
N ALA A 236 14.76 -20.23 -7.36
CA ALA A 236 15.19 -18.86 -7.64
C ALA A 236 16.71 -18.81 -7.86
N ILE A 237 17.16 -17.99 -8.81
CA ILE A 237 18.58 -17.80 -9.14
C ILE A 237 18.98 -16.32 -8.94
N ASP A 238 20.25 -16.02 -9.24
CA ASP A 238 20.80 -14.66 -9.14
C ASP A 238 19.91 -13.62 -9.84
N GLY A 239 19.66 -12.50 -9.14
CA GLY A 239 18.86 -11.38 -9.63
C GLY A 239 17.38 -11.43 -9.27
N ALA A 240 16.87 -12.54 -8.71
CA ALA A 240 15.46 -12.63 -8.33
C ALA A 240 15.08 -11.61 -7.25
N VAL A 241 14.00 -10.86 -7.49
CA VAL A 241 13.42 -9.89 -6.55
C VAL A 241 11.93 -10.17 -6.35
N ILE A 242 11.50 -10.31 -5.10
CA ILE A 242 10.08 -10.38 -4.75
C ILE A 242 9.79 -9.23 -3.80
N LYS A 243 8.80 -8.39 -4.14
CA LYS A 243 8.49 -7.20 -3.35
C LYS A 243 7.02 -6.88 -3.21
N ASN A 244 6.66 -6.18 -2.13
CA ASN A 244 5.32 -5.63 -1.89
C ASN A 244 4.21 -6.68 -2.04
N LEU A 245 4.40 -7.86 -1.49
CA LEU A 245 3.54 -9.02 -1.77
C LEU A 245 3.03 -9.66 -0.48
N ILE A 246 1.73 -9.87 -0.41
CA ILE A 246 1.09 -10.62 0.67
C ILE A 246 0.89 -12.06 0.17
N ILE A 247 1.36 -13.03 0.93
CA ILE A 247 1.15 -14.46 0.68
C ILE A 247 0.19 -14.99 1.72
N ASP A 248 -0.83 -15.73 1.29
CA ASP A 248 -1.88 -16.30 2.12
C ASP A 248 -2.19 -17.73 1.68
N GLY A 249 -3.01 -18.46 2.42
CA GLY A 249 -3.39 -19.83 2.12
C GLY A 249 -2.50 -20.86 2.80
N ALA A 250 -2.17 -21.93 2.09
CA ALA A 250 -1.42 -23.04 2.67
C ALA A 250 -0.49 -23.71 1.67
N VAL A 251 0.72 -24.02 2.11
CA VAL A 251 1.73 -24.80 1.40
C VAL A 251 1.93 -26.12 2.15
N LYS A 252 1.84 -27.23 1.44
CA LYS A 252 2.07 -28.57 1.99
C LYS A 252 2.83 -29.42 0.99
N MET A 253 4.11 -29.63 1.24
CA MET A 253 5.02 -30.33 0.34
C MET A 253 5.79 -31.43 1.08
N GLU A 254 6.38 -32.38 0.35
CA GLU A 254 7.20 -33.42 0.98
C GLU A 254 8.47 -32.84 1.59
N SER A 255 9.17 -31.95 0.89
CA SER A 255 10.34 -31.25 1.40
C SER A 255 10.49 -29.90 0.72
N ASN A 256 11.31 -29.02 1.29
CA ASN A 256 11.56 -27.68 0.78
C ASN A 256 10.26 -26.86 0.63
N ALA A 257 9.39 -26.91 1.64
CA ALA A 257 8.15 -26.15 1.68
C ALA A 257 8.41 -24.71 2.13
N ALA A 258 8.01 -23.72 1.33
CA ALA A 258 7.99 -22.33 1.77
C ALA A 258 6.89 -21.52 1.10
N ALA A 259 6.54 -20.35 1.63
CA ALA A 259 5.54 -19.53 0.97
C ALA A 259 6.06 -18.95 -0.36
N LEU A 260 7.30 -18.47 -0.39
CA LEU A 260 7.88 -17.88 -1.60
C LEU A 260 8.74 -18.86 -2.39
N ILE A 261 9.86 -19.32 -1.84
CA ILE A 261 10.92 -20.01 -2.61
C ILE A 261 11.23 -21.37 -1.97
N SER A 262 11.03 -22.45 -2.71
CA SER A 262 11.45 -23.78 -2.27
C SER A 262 12.98 -23.89 -2.21
N ASN A 263 13.70 -23.52 -3.27
CA ASN A 263 15.16 -23.60 -3.30
C ASN A 263 15.78 -22.39 -3.98
N THR A 264 16.97 -21.97 -3.54
CA THR A 264 17.87 -21.18 -4.40
C THR A 264 18.75 -22.10 -5.25
N ALA A 265 19.14 -21.66 -6.44
CA ALA A 265 19.99 -22.40 -7.36
C ALA A 265 21.06 -21.51 -8.02
N GLY A 266 22.09 -22.16 -8.58
CA GLY A 266 23.27 -21.50 -9.17
C GLY A 266 24.51 -21.55 -8.26
N ASP A 267 25.65 -21.12 -8.80
CA ASP A 267 26.94 -21.18 -8.10
C ASP A 267 27.17 -20.00 -7.15
N THR A 268 26.80 -18.79 -7.59
CA THR A 268 26.88 -17.55 -6.80
C THR A 268 25.73 -16.63 -7.19
N GLY A 269 25.21 -15.85 -6.25
CA GLY A 269 24.21 -14.84 -6.60
C GLY A 269 23.53 -14.18 -5.40
N THR A 270 22.54 -13.34 -5.70
CA THR A 270 21.71 -12.66 -4.73
C THR A 270 20.23 -12.80 -5.08
N VAL A 271 19.42 -13.14 -4.08
CA VAL A 271 17.96 -13.10 -4.12
C VAL A 271 17.47 -12.08 -3.09
N THR A 272 16.54 -11.22 -3.47
CA THR A 272 16.00 -10.17 -2.59
C THR A 272 14.52 -10.35 -2.35
N ILE A 273 14.11 -10.32 -1.08
CA ILE A 273 12.72 -10.30 -0.64
C ILE A 273 12.52 -9.03 0.17
N GLU A 274 11.63 -8.15 -0.26
CA GLU A 274 11.40 -6.89 0.44
C GLU A 274 9.91 -6.57 0.60
N LYS A 275 9.48 -6.08 1.77
CA LYS A 275 8.07 -5.70 1.95
C LYS A 275 7.13 -6.87 1.60
N CYS A 276 7.48 -8.09 2.05
CA CYS A 276 6.65 -9.28 1.88
C CYS A 276 6.05 -9.75 3.22
N MET A 277 4.79 -10.20 3.16
CA MET A 277 4.04 -10.70 4.32
C MET A 277 3.68 -12.15 4.08
N ASN A 278 4.24 -13.08 4.84
CA ASN A 278 3.75 -14.46 4.84
C ASN A 278 2.66 -14.64 5.90
N LEU A 279 1.44 -14.89 5.42
CA LEU A 279 0.27 -15.31 6.21
C LEU A 279 -0.13 -16.75 5.88
N ALA A 280 0.58 -17.41 4.96
CA ALA A 280 0.30 -18.78 4.55
C ALA A 280 0.98 -19.77 5.50
N ASP A 281 0.20 -20.74 5.99
CA ASP A 281 0.76 -21.85 6.76
C ASP A 281 1.61 -22.74 5.84
N VAL A 282 2.77 -23.17 6.34
CA VAL A 282 3.74 -23.96 5.60
C VAL A 282 4.01 -25.27 6.33
N GLU A 283 3.81 -26.39 5.64
CA GLU A 283 4.09 -27.74 6.16
C GLU A 283 5.00 -28.52 5.21
N ALA A 284 6.17 -28.92 5.68
CA ALA A 284 6.98 -29.98 5.08
C ALA A 284 6.74 -31.29 5.82
N THR A 285 6.21 -32.31 5.14
CA THR A 285 5.99 -33.63 5.76
C THR A 285 7.27 -34.46 5.91
N GLY A 286 8.33 -34.04 5.22
CA GLY A 286 9.72 -34.45 5.38
C GLY A 286 10.52 -33.31 5.98
N ASP A 287 11.54 -32.82 5.27
CA ASP A 287 12.49 -31.83 5.79
C ASP A 287 12.42 -30.47 5.07
N TYR A 288 12.96 -29.43 5.70
CA TYR A 288 12.99 -28.04 5.22
C TYR A 288 11.60 -27.40 5.06
N ALA A 289 11.15 -26.71 6.11
CA ALA A 289 10.03 -25.77 6.05
C ALA A 289 10.49 -24.34 6.37
N ALA A 290 10.03 -23.33 5.63
CA ALA A 290 10.29 -21.94 5.99
C ALA A 290 9.16 -20.98 5.65
N GLY A 291 9.14 -19.80 6.29
CA GLY A 291 8.18 -18.75 5.91
C GLY A 291 8.41 -18.23 4.49
N PHE A 292 9.66 -17.99 4.09
CA PHE A 292 10.01 -17.42 2.79
C PHE A 292 10.90 -18.33 1.94
N VAL A 293 12.00 -18.87 2.47
CA VAL A 293 12.96 -19.66 1.67
C VAL A 293 13.31 -20.98 2.37
N ALA A 294 12.88 -22.10 1.79
CA ALA A 294 13.00 -23.40 2.45
C ALA A 294 14.42 -23.94 2.47
N ASN A 295 15.14 -23.86 1.35
CA ASN A 295 16.50 -24.37 1.20
C ASN A 295 17.29 -23.53 0.18
N GLY A 296 18.62 -23.71 0.09
CA GLY A 296 19.42 -22.99 -0.89
C GLY A 296 20.86 -23.46 -1.03
N VAL A 297 21.54 -23.01 -2.09
CA VAL A 297 22.96 -23.29 -2.39
C VAL A 297 23.87 -22.27 -1.71
N ASP A 298 25.03 -22.71 -1.18
CA ASP A 298 25.91 -21.90 -0.32
C ASP A 298 26.42 -20.59 -0.94
N GLY A 299 26.55 -20.50 -2.26
CA GLY A 299 27.00 -19.27 -2.91
C GLY A 299 25.90 -18.23 -3.19
N VAL A 300 24.63 -18.55 -2.94
CA VAL A 300 23.50 -17.62 -3.19
C VAL A 300 23.05 -16.98 -1.87
N MET A 301 23.23 -15.67 -1.77
CA MET A 301 22.81 -14.87 -0.61
C MET A 301 21.33 -14.48 -0.72
N VAL A 302 20.57 -14.70 0.35
CA VAL A 302 19.17 -14.25 0.44
C VAL A 302 19.09 -13.00 1.33
N ASN A 303 18.62 -11.89 0.77
CA ASN A 303 18.41 -10.65 1.53
C ASN A 303 16.92 -10.46 1.78
N ILE A 304 16.50 -10.52 3.05
CA ILE A 304 15.11 -10.31 3.46
C ILE A 304 15.01 -9.01 4.24
N ASN A 305 14.24 -8.06 3.71
CA ASN A 305 14.15 -6.71 4.23
C ASN A 305 12.69 -6.32 4.49
N ASN A 306 12.41 -5.66 5.62
CA ASN A 306 11.10 -5.08 5.92
C ASN A 306 9.95 -6.08 5.68
N SER A 307 10.11 -7.32 6.14
CA SER A 307 9.20 -8.43 5.81
C SER A 307 8.87 -9.22 7.06
N TYR A 308 7.75 -9.92 7.07
CA TYR A 308 7.40 -10.75 8.22
C TYR A 308 6.67 -12.03 7.86
N SER A 309 6.73 -13.00 8.78
CA SER A 309 5.97 -14.25 8.69
C SER A 309 5.08 -14.39 9.92
N ASN A 310 3.77 -14.12 9.75
CA ASN A 310 2.75 -14.36 10.76
C ASN A 310 1.95 -15.63 10.39
N ALA A 311 2.67 -16.75 10.36
CA ALA A 311 2.13 -18.03 9.91
C ALA A 311 2.68 -19.18 10.76
N ILE A 312 2.02 -20.34 10.66
CA ILE A 312 2.51 -21.58 11.23
C ILE A 312 3.44 -22.27 10.22
N VAL A 313 4.67 -22.57 10.64
CA VAL A 313 5.67 -23.26 9.83
C VAL A 313 6.04 -24.57 10.51
N LYS A 314 5.88 -25.71 9.83
CA LYS A 314 6.15 -27.03 10.40
C LYS A 314 7.01 -27.87 9.46
N SER A 315 8.11 -28.38 9.98
CA SER A 315 8.90 -29.44 9.35
C SER A 315 8.80 -30.70 10.20
N ALA A 316 8.59 -31.86 9.57
CA ALA A 316 8.73 -33.14 10.25
C ALA A 316 10.20 -33.53 10.48
N GLY A 317 11.11 -32.93 9.70
CA GLY A 317 12.55 -33.08 9.81
C GLY A 317 13.20 -32.07 10.76
N GLU A 318 14.51 -31.89 10.58
CA GLU A 318 15.36 -31.11 11.49
C GLU A 318 15.47 -29.63 11.07
N ASN A 319 15.05 -29.28 9.86
CA ASN A 319 15.20 -27.94 9.31
C ASN A 319 13.85 -27.21 9.24
N ALA A 320 13.69 -26.20 10.10
CA ALA A 320 12.59 -25.26 10.05
C ALA A 320 13.03 -23.87 10.51
N ASP A 321 12.60 -22.82 9.80
CA ASP A 321 12.87 -21.43 10.19
C ASP A 321 11.64 -20.54 9.88
N PRO A 322 11.23 -19.61 10.76
CA PRO A 322 10.10 -18.73 10.48
C PRO A 322 10.26 -17.87 9.22
N LEU A 323 11.49 -17.61 8.76
CA LEU A 323 11.80 -16.79 7.59
C LEU A 323 12.58 -17.59 6.54
N ALA A 324 13.77 -18.08 6.84
CA ALA A 324 14.59 -18.81 5.87
C ALA A 324 15.61 -19.74 6.55
N ASN A 325 15.71 -20.99 6.08
CA ASN A 325 16.73 -21.93 6.59
C ASN A 325 18.15 -21.66 6.03
N LYS A 326 18.29 -20.73 5.08
CA LYS A 326 19.54 -20.49 4.34
C LYS A 326 20.36 -19.33 4.92
N GLN A 327 21.64 -19.21 4.51
CA GLN A 327 22.47 -18.03 4.71
C GLN A 327 21.76 -16.78 4.16
N SER A 328 21.10 -16.09 5.08
CA SER A 328 20.25 -14.95 4.78
C SER A 328 20.66 -13.77 5.64
N THR A 329 20.46 -12.57 5.11
CA THR A 329 20.48 -11.35 5.90
C THR A 329 19.05 -10.94 6.20
N PHE A 330 18.81 -10.49 7.42
CA PHE A 330 17.50 -10.04 7.86
C PHE A 330 17.62 -8.58 8.33
N THR A 331 16.91 -7.68 7.65
CA THR A 331 16.82 -6.28 8.04
C THR A 331 15.38 -5.96 8.37
N ASN A 332 15.10 -5.54 9.61
CA ASN A 332 13.75 -5.16 10.03
C ASN A 332 12.71 -6.26 9.73
N CYS A 333 13.01 -7.50 10.13
CA CYS A 333 12.14 -8.66 9.89
C CYS A 333 11.52 -9.20 11.16
N TRP A 334 10.25 -9.60 11.06
CA TRP A 334 9.45 -10.07 12.19
C TRP A 334 8.88 -11.46 11.94
N TYR A 335 8.58 -12.19 13.00
CA TYR A 335 7.93 -13.50 12.88
C TYR A 335 7.02 -13.84 14.06
N LEU A 336 6.07 -14.75 13.83
CA LEU A 336 5.20 -15.29 14.87
C LEU A 336 6.00 -16.13 15.87
N LYS A 337 6.08 -15.64 17.10
CA LYS A 337 6.71 -16.32 18.24
C LYS A 337 6.05 -17.68 18.44
N ASN A 338 6.84 -18.74 18.52
CA ASN A 338 6.39 -20.13 18.59
C ASN A 338 5.49 -20.56 17.40
N GLY A 339 5.53 -19.85 16.27
CA GLY A 339 4.84 -20.24 15.03
C GLY A 339 5.56 -21.36 14.27
N THR A 340 6.87 -21.51 14.49
CA THR A 340 7.71 -22.48 13.76
C THR A 340 8.06 -23.70 14.60
N LYS A 341 7.99 -24.88 13.99
CA LYS A 341 8.45 -26.15 14.58
C LYS A 341 9.34 -26.98 13.65
N LYS A 342 10.39 -27.58 14.22
CA LYS A 342 11.10 -28.74 13.67
C LYS A 342 10.79 -29.96 14.54
N GLY A 343 10.14 -30.97 13.96
CA GLY A 343 9.45 -31.99 14.75
C GLY A 343 8.49 -31.36 15.77
N GLU A 344 8.75 -31.57 17.06
CA GLU A 344 7.97 -30.99 18.16
C GLU A 344 8.60 -29.76 18.83
N GLU A 345 9.83 -29.39 18.44
CA GLU A 345 10.57 -28.28 19.04
C GLU A 345 10.18 -26.95 18.39
N PHE A 346 9.90 -25.93 19.21
CA PHE A 346 9.68 -24.57 18.72
C PHE A 346 10.98 -23.88 18.34
N VAL A 347 10.98 -23.23 17.17
CA VAL A 347 12.12 -22.47 16.66
C VAL A 347 11.85 -20.97 16.79
N ASN A 348 12.71 -20.26 17.53
CA ASN A 348 12.65 -18.81 17.70
C ASN A 348 14.06 -18.21 17.50
N PRO A 349 14.47 -17.90 16.26
CA PRO A 349 15.80 -17.37 15.97
C PRO A 349 15.98 -15.95 16.55
N THR A 350 17.22 -15.60 16.91
CA THR A 350 17.56 -14.30 17.53
C THR A 350 17.99 -13.23 16.51
N VAL A 351 18.12 -13.60 15.23
CA VAL A 351 18.55 -12.71 14.15
C VAL A 351 17.39 -11.89 13.54
N SER A 352 16.17 -12.14 13.98
CA SER A 352 14.94 -11.45 13.60
C SER A 352 14.02 -11.27 14.83
N MET A 353 12.98 -10.46 14.71
CA MET A 353 12.14 -10.04 15.84
C MET A 353 10.93 -10.96 16.03
N ALA A 354 10.81 -11.61 17.19
CA ALA A 354 9.64 -12.42 17.53
C ALA A 354 8.49 -11.56 18.04
N ALA A 355 7.27 -11.81 17.57
CA ALA A 355 6.04 -11.19 18.07
C ALA A 355 4.93 -12.24 18.28
N SER A 356 4.13 -12.05 19.32
CA SER A 356 2.90 -12.81 19.54
C SER A 356 1.80 -12.42 18.54
N ALA A 357 0.77 -13.25 18.40
CA ALA A 357 -0.39 -12.91 17.57
C ALA A 357 -1.09 -11.62 18.04
N GLU A 358 -1.11 -11.39 19.35
CA GLU A 358 -1.64 -10.16 19.97
C GLU A 358 -0.80 -8.93 19.59
N GLN A 359 0.53 -9.07 19.50
CA GLN A 359 1.42 -8.00 19.03
C GLN A 359 1.24 -7.72 17.53
N PHE A 360 0.99 -8.75 16.73
CA PHE A 360 0.62 -8.56 15.32
C PHE A 360 -0.70 -7.80 15.19
N ALA A 361 -1.72 -8.12 16.00
CA ALA A 361 -3.05 -7.50 15.92
C ALA A 361 -3.15 -6.10 16.57
N SER A 362 -2.26 -5.77 17.52
CA SER A 362 -2.34 -4.52 18.29
C SER A 362 -1.69 -3.31 17.62
N GLY A 363 -0.98 -3.48 16.51
CA GLY A 363 -0.18 -2.40 15.91
C GLY A 363 1.29 -2.39 16.32
N ALA A 364 1.69 -3.21 17.30
CA ALA A 364 3.08 -3.25 17.78
C ALA A 364 4.08 -3.59 16.66
N VAL A 365 3.74 -4.59 15.83
CA VAL A 365 4.58 -4.98 14.68
C VAL A 365 4.56 -3.91 13.59
N ALA A 366 3.41 -3.28 13.31
CA ALA A 366 3.33 -2.18 12.35
C ALA A 366 4.25 -1.01 12.74
N TYR A 367 4.18 -0.61 14.01
CA TYR A 367 5.03 0.44 14.57
C TYR A 367 6.51 0.05 14.53
N GLY A 368 6.84 -1.19 14.92
CA GLY A 368 8.20 -1.71 14.90
C GLY A 368 8.80 -1.78 13.51
N LEU A 369 8.03 -2.21 12.52
CA LEU A 369 8.43 -2.18 11.11
C LEU A 369 8.63 -0.75 10.61
N ASN A 370 7.78 0.20 11.01
CA ASN A 370 7.96 1.61 10.66
C ASN A 370 9.23 2.20 11.25
N ALA A 371 9.68 1.76 12.43
CA ALA A 371 10.85 2.35 13.10
C ALA A 371 12.14 2.34 12.26
N ALA A 372 12.26 1.43 11.28
CA ALA A 372 13.38 1.35 10.35
C ALA A 372 13.01 1.68 8.89
N ALA A 373 11.77 2.09 8.61
CA ALA A 373 11.31 2.48 7.29
C ALA A 373 11.58 3.98 7.03
N SER A 374 12.02 4.34 5.83
CA SER A 374 12.36 5.73 5.46
C SER A 374 11.48 6.32 4.36
N ASP A 375 11.04 5.49 3.43
CA ASP A 375 10.43 5.87 2.16
C ASP A 375 9.02 5.29 1.97
N PHE A 376 8.58 4.45 2.91
CA PHE A 376 7.26 3.83 2.93
C PHE A 376 6.75 3.70 4.37
N ILE A 377 5.48 3.35 4.53
CA ILE A 377 4.91 3.01 5.83
C ILE A 377 4.14 1.70 5.80
N PHE A 378 4.20 1.02 6.93
CA PHE A 378 3.26 0.01 7.35
C PHE A 378 2.07 0.67 8.05
N THR A 379 0.87 0.28 7.66
CA THR A 379 -0.38 0.74 8.27
C THR A 379 -1.16 -0.46 8.79
N GLN A 380 -2.02 -0.21 9.76
CA GLN A 380 -2.90 -1.22 10.32
C GLN A 380 -4.07 -0.54 11.01
N LYS A 381 -5.30 -0.92 10.66
CA LYS A 381 -6.50 -0.49 11.38
C LYS A 381 -6.67 -1.33 12.64
N ILE A 382 -6.27 -0.77 13.78
CA ILE A 382 -6.31 -1.44 15.09
C ILE A 382 -7.75 -1.82 15.44
N GLY A 383 -7.91 -3.05 15.92
CA GLY A 383 -9.21 -3.66 16.23
C GLY A 383 -9.97 -4.22 15.02
N THR A 384 -9.44 -4.05 13.80
CA THR A 384 -9.99 -4.67 12.56
C THR A 384 -8.96 -5.57 11.90
N ASP A 385 -7.78 -5.04 11.61
CA ASP A 385 -6.74 -5.73 10.87
C ASP A 385 -5.87 -6.56 11.82
N LEU A 386 -5.64 -7.83 11.49
CA LEU A 386 -4.78 -8.72 12.26
C LEU A 386 -3.29 -8.55 11.96
N ASN A 387 -2.96 -7.82 10.90
CA ASN A 387 -1.64 -7.80 10.30
C ASN A 387 -1.34 -6.42 9.68
N PRO A 388 -0.09 -5.93 9.77
CA PRO A 388 0.31 -4.72 9.07
C PRO A 388 0.48 -4.95 7.58
N VAL A 389 0.15 -3.95 6.77
CA VAL A 389 0.38 -3.94 5.33
C VAL A 389 1.14 -2.69 4.92
N VAL A 390 1.97 -2.79 3.88
CA VAL A 390 2.54 -1.59 3.26
C VAL A 390 1.43 -0.85 2.55
N ALA A 391 1.36 0.46 2.78
CA ALA A 391 0.22 1.24 2.36
C ALA A 391 0.55 2.70 2.08
N SER A 392 -0.40 3.45 1.53
CA SER A 392 -0.20 4.89 1.46
C SER A 392 -0.15 5.52 2.82
N GLU A 393 0.54 6.65 2.86
CA GLU A 393 0.60 7.58 3.97
C GLU A 393 -0.79 8.02 4.47
N ASN A 394 -1.80 8.10 3.60
CA ASN A 394 -3.17 8.46 4.01
C ASN A 394 -3.95 7.32 4.67
N SER A 395 -3.40 6.11 4.75
CA SER A 395 -4.08 4.97 5.36
C SER A 395 -3.95 5.00 6.89
N ALA A 396 -4.56 4.04 7.59
CA ALA A 396 -4.59 4.00 9.05
C ALA A 396 -3.19 3.82 9.67
N LYS A 397 -2.52 4.93 9.96
CA LYS A 397 -1.19 4.95 10.58
C LYS A 397 -1.28 4.36 11.99
N VAL A 398 -0.20 3.70 12.40
CA VAL A 398 -0.06 3.23 13.78
C VAL A 398 0.89 4.15 14.52
N TYR A 399 0.36 4.78 15.55
CA TYR A 399 1.09 5.62 16.48
C TYR A 399 1.33 4.86 17.79
N ARG A 400 2.30 5.34 18.55
CA ARG A 400 2.55 4.92 19.93
C ARG A 400 2.22 6.08 20.87
N THR A 401 1.45 5.80 21.91
CA THR A 401 1.06 6.76 22.94
C THR A 401 2.18 6.97 23.97
N ASP A 402 2.00 7.94 24.86
CA ASP A 402 2.86 8.19 26.02
C ASP A 402 2.85 7.05 27.06
N THR A 403 1.83 6.19 27.01
CA THR A 403 1.61 5.02 27.86
C THR A 403 2.13 3.71 27.24
N ASP A 404 2.87 3.80 26.13
CA ASP A 404 3.39 2.66 25.35
C ASP A 404 2.29 1.74 24.77
N GLU A 405 1.09 2.28 24.57
CA GLU A 405 0.01 1.64 23.81
C GLU A 405 0.05 2.06 22.34
N TYR A 406 -0.65 1.32 21.48
CA TYR A 406 -0.72 1.59 20.05
C TYR A 406 -2.13 2.04 19.65
N SER A 407 -2.20 3.07 18.80
CA SER A 407 -3.46 3.70 18.41
C SER A 407 -3.41 4.20 16.97
N ASN A 408 -4.57 4.28 16.32
CA ASN A 408 -4.72 4.97 15.04
C ASN A 408 -5.05 6.46 15.18
N ASN A 409 -5.40 6.91 16.38
CA ASN A 409 -5.99 8.23 16.60
C ASN A 409 -5.22 9.10 17.60
N ASP A 410 -4.24 8.54 18.30
CA ASP A 410 -3.49 9.24 19.34
C ASP A 410 -2.04 8.77 19.39
N GLY A 411 -1.13 9.68 19.76
CA GLY A 411 0.31 9.45 19.78
C GLY A 411 1.03 9.93 18.52
N ALA A 412 2.27 9.48 18.38
CA ALA A 412 3.12 9.75 17.22
C ALA A 412 3.97 8.51 16.88
N PHE A 413 4.60 8.52 15.71
CA PHE A 413 5.69 7.59 15.42
C PHE A 413 6.90 8.35 14.89
N ILE A 414 8.08 7.84 15.24
CA ILE A 414 9.37 8.31 14.75
C ILE A 414 10.13 7.10 14.23
N ALA A 415 10.65 7.22 13.02
CA ALA A 415 11.38 6.20 12.31
C ALA A 415 12.72 6.74 11.83
N LYS A 416 13.76 5.91 11.86
CA LYS A 416 15.12 6.28 11.44
C LYS A 416 15.70 5.25 10.50
N ASN A 417 16.28 5.71 9.41
CA ASN A 417 17.14 4.92 8.55
C ASN A 417 18.36 5.75 8.13
N GLY A 418 19.54 5.41 8.65
CA GLY A 418 20.74 6.20 8.44
C GLY A 418 20.58 7.65 8.95
N ASN A 419 20.66 8.62 8.04
CA ASN A 419 20.53 10.05 8.36
C ASN A 419 19.10 10.59 8.20
N SER A 420 18.22 9.80 7.59
CA SER A 420 16.84 10.20 7.32
C SER A 420 15.94 9.79 8.47
N THR A 421 15.16 10.74 8.95
CA THR A 421 14.14 10.53 9.98
C THR A 421 12.77 10.76 9.36
N MET A 422 11.84 9.86 9.66
CA MET A 422 10.44 9.99 9.29
C MET A 422 9.61 10.16 10.56
N VAL A 423 8.81 11.22 10.62
CA VAL A 423 8.02 11.59 11.80
C VAL A 423 6.57 11.83 11.40
N CYS A 424 5.64 11.36 12.22
CA CYS A 424 4.22 11.65 12.08
C CYS A 424 3.56 11.76 13.44
N SER A 425 2.62 12.70 13.56
CA SER A 425 1.82 12.92 14.77
C SER A 425 0.34 12.79 14.45
N SER A 426 -0.45 12.24 15.38
CA SER A 426 -1.92 12.21 15.28
C SER A 426 -2.58 13.58 15.44
N LYS A 427 -1.85 14.57 15.95
CA LYS A 427 -2.30 15.95 16.20
C LYS A 427 -1.31 16.96 15.64
N ASP A 428 -1.77 18.19 15.45
CA ASP A 428 -0.87 19.32 15.20
C ASP A 428 0.14 19.41 16.34
N ALA A 429 1.41 19.51 15.98
CA ALA A 429 2.51 19.34 16.92
C ALA A 429 3.74 20.15 16.51
N GLN A 430 4.68 20.25 17.43
CA GLN A 430 6.02 20.77 17.20
C GLN A 430 7.04 19.62 17.32
N LEU A 431 7.79 19.42 16.24
CA LEU A 431 8.97 18.56 16.21
C LEU A 431 10.16 19.35 16.73
N ILE A 432 10.85 18.84 17.73
CA ILE A 432 12.03 19.47 18.30
C ILE A 432 13.22 18.53 18.12
N PHE A 433 14.24 19.02 17.42
CA PHE A 433 15.54 18.39 17.33
C PHE A 433 16.48 19.06 18.34
N ALA A 434 17.00 18.28 19.28
CA ALA A 434 17.92 18.78 20.30
C ALA A 434 19.24 18.03 20.27
N GLN A 435 20.34 18.77 20.38
CA GLN A 435 21.69 18.26 20.62
C GLN A 435 21.97 18.25 22.12
N TYR A 436 22.72 17.25 22.58
CA TYR A 436 23.22 17.15 23.94
C TYR A 436 24.73 17.04 23.94
N LYS A 437 25.38 17.87 24.77
CA LYS A 437 26.82 17.82 25.05
C LYS A 437 27.04 17.93 26.55
N ASN A 438 27.70 16.96 27.17
CA ASN A 438 27.83 16.83 28.62
C ASN A 438 26.47 16.96 29.34
N ASP A 439 25.43 16.35 28.77
CA ASP A 439 24.02 16.44 29.22
C ASP A 439 23.38 17.84 29.16
N GLU A 440 24.05 18.85 28.59
CA GLU A 440 23.44 20.15 28.30
C GLU A 440 22.71 20.12 26.96
N MET A 441 21.42 20.48 26.99
CA MET A 441 20.54 20.49 25.82
C MET A 441 20.65 21.81 25.03
N THR A 442 20.78 21.71 23.72
CA THR A 442 20.60 22.83 22.77
C THR A 442 19.58 22.44 21.71
N VAL A 443 18.49 23.22 21.57
CA VAL A 443 17.55 23.04 20.44
C VAL A 443 18.21 23.52 19.16
N VAL A 444 18.27 22.65 18.16
CA VAL A 444 18.96 22.93 16.89
C VAL A 444 18.03 23.13 15.72
N ASP A 445 16.87 22.50 15.75
CA ASP A 445 15.85 22.71 14.74
C ASP A 445 14.46 22.48 15.35
N MET A 446 13.48 23.13 14.75
CA MET A 446 12.08 23.04 15.15
C MET A 446 11.19 23.15 13.92
N GLN A 447 10.25 22.23 13.81
CA GLN A 447 9.34 22.16 12.66
C GLN A 447 7.92 21.94 13.16
N SER A 448 6.97 22.70 12.65
CA SER A 448 5.55 22.39 12.83
C SER A 448 5.19 21.14 12.03
N ILE A 449 4.42 20.24 12.63
CA ILE A 449 3.83 19.08 11.96
C ILE A 449 2.32 19.25 11.98
N THR A 450 1.68 19.07 10.84
CA THR A 450 0.21 18.97 10.75
C THR A 450 -0.26 17.57 11.13
N ALA A 451 -1.41 17.44 11.78
CA ALA A 451 -1.98 16.15 12.13
C ALA A 451 -2.04 15.18 10.92
N GLY A 452 -1.43 14.00 11.08
CA GLY A 452 -1.38 12.95 10.07
C GLY A 452 -0.40 13.20 8.92
N GLU A 453 0.33 14.31 8.90
CA GLU A 453 1.38 14.56 7.92
C GLU A 453 2.64 13.74 8.27
N ILE A 454 3.28 13.18 7.24
CA ILE A 454 4.57 12.53 7.38
C ILE A 454 5.66 13.50 6.96
N ILE A 455 6.46 13.95 7.93
CA ILE A 455 7.64 14.75 7.65
C ILE A 455 8.85 13.84 7.54
N ARG A 456 9.66 14.08 6.50
CA ARG A 456 10.97 13.47 6.33
C ARG A 456 12.02 14.54 6.50
N SER A 457 12.87 14.37 7.50
CA SER A 457 13.93 15.31 7.83
C SER A 457 15.26 14.59 7.82
N ASP A 458 16.22 15.12 7.07
CA ASP A 458 17.61 14.69 7.17
C ASP A 458 18.26 15.44 8.33
N ILE A 459 18.80 14.68 9.29
CA ILE A 459 19.47 15.28 10.44
C ILE A 459 20.92 15.51 10.05
N THR A 460 21.33 16.78 10.04
CA THR A 460 22.73 17.16 9.83
C THR A 460 23.49 17.07 11.16
N TYR A 461 24.49 16.19 11.21
CA TYR A 461 25.28 15.96 12.43
C TYR A 461 26.36 17.03 12.63
N ASN A 462 26.38 17.63 13.81
CA ASN A 462 27.50 18.37 14.36
C ASN A 462 28.46 17.41 15.07
N GLN A 463 29.76 17.48 14.74
CA GLN A 463 30.82 16.63 15.30
C GLN A 463 31.09 16.89 16.79
N ASP A 464 30.60 18.00 17.33
CA ASP A 464 30.80 18.42 18.72
C ASP A 464 29.70 17.97 19.71
N THR A 465 28.77 17.10 19.29
CA THR A 465 27.60 16.63 20.05
C THR A 465 27.81 15.19 20.56
N ASP A 466 27.32 14.85 21.76
CA ASP A 466 27.39 13.47 22.30
C ASP A 466 26.23 12.61 21.78
N TYR A 467 25.01 13.14 21.90
CA TYR A 467 23.81 12.51 21.38
C TYR A 467 22.74 13.53 20.99
N TYR A 468 21.79 13.10 20.16
CA TYR A 468 20.62 13.87 19.77
C TYR A 468 19.38 13.31 20.44
N ARG A 469 18.39 14.17 20.70
CA ARG A 469 17.02 13.72 20.97
C ARG A 469 16.01 14.40 20.07
N ILE A 470 15.01 13.62 19.68
CA ILE A 470 13.85 14.10 18.93
C ILE A 470 12.63 13.98 19.84
N PHE A 471 11.82 15.04 19.84
CA PHE A 471 10.61 15.12 20.63
C PHE A 471 9.45 15.63 19.78
N VAL A 472 8.25 15.12 20.05
CA VAL A 472 6.99 15.61 19.45
C VAL A 472 6.10 16.14 20.56
N TRP A 473 5.71 17.41 20.47
CA TRP A 473 4.95 18.12 21.49
C TRP A 473 3.66 18.68 20.93
N GLU A 474 2.57 18.66 21.71
CA GLU A 474 1.27 19.18 21.26
C GLU A 474 1.32 20.68 20.97
N ASN A 475 1.90 21.49 21.86
CA ASN A 475 2.24 22.88 21.60
C ASN A 475 3.26 23.39 22.63
N PHE A 476 3.84 24.58 22.38
CA PHE A 476 4.81 25.20 23.29
C PHE A 476 4.20 25.79 24.56
N ASP A 477 2.95 26.23 24.49
CA ASP A 477 2.27 26.86 25.63
C ASP A 477 1.85 25.82 26.69
N ASN A 478 1.70 24.56 26.27
CA ASN A 478 1.38 23.39 27.05
C ASN A 478 2.35 22.27 26.68
N ILE A 479 3.53 22.35 27.29
CA ILE A 479 4.65 21.40 27.16
C ILE A 479 4.20 20.03 27.69
N VAL A 480 3.46 19.28 26.85
CA VAL A 480 3.11 17.86 27.00
C VAL A 480 3.62 17.08 25.78
N PRO A 481 4.53 16.10 25.96
CA PRO A 481 5.02 15.30 24.85
C PRO A 481 3.95 14.30 24.41
N ILE A 482 3.75 14.17 23.10
CA ILE A 482 2.78 13.21 22.50
C ILE A 482 3.38 11.80 22.43
N CYS A 483 4.71 11.70 22.34
CA CYS A 483 5.43 10.44 22.29
C CYS A 483 6.77 10.54 23.05
N PRO A 484 7.37 9.40 23.44
CA PRO A 484 8.63 9.38 24.17
C PRO A 484 9.78 9.99 23.37
N HIS A 485 10.79 10.46 24.09
CA HIS A 485 12.02 10.99 23.50
C HIS A 485 12.86 9.86 22.89
N PHE A 486 13.39 10.09 21.69
CA PHE A 486 14.29 9.14 21.03
C PHE A 486 15.72 9.64 21.14
N GLU A 487 16.62 8.83 21.70
CA GLU A 487 18.05 9.17 21.86
C GLU A 487 18.91 8.57 20.75
N TYR A 488 19.83 9.36 20.22
CA TYR A 488 20.77 8.97 19.17
C TYR A 488 22.20 9.32 19.57
N ALA A 489 22.98 8.33 19.99
CA ALA A 489 24.42 8.50 20.17
C ALA A 489 25.12 8.66 18.81
N ILE A 490 26.07 9.58 18.71
CA ILE A 490 26.99 9.62 17.56
C ILE A 490 28.01 8.50 17.75
N GLN A 491 28.05 7.53 16.82
CA GLN A 491 29.18 6.59 16.72
C GLN A 491 30.21 7.11 15.72
#